data_AF-A0A8T2P0P1-F1
#
_entry.id   AF-A0A8T2P0P1-F1
#
_cell.length_a   1.000
_cell.length_b   1.000
_cell.length_c   1.000
_cell.angle_alpha   90.00
_cell.angle_beta   90.00
_cell.angle_gamma   90.00
#
_symmetry.space_group_name_H-M   'P 1'
#
loop_
_entity.id
_entity.type
_entity.pdbx_description
1 polymer ?
#
loop_
_entity_poly.entity_id
_entity_poly.type
_entity_poly.pdbx_seq_one_letter_code
_entity_poly.pdbx_strand_id
1 'polypeptide(L)' 'MSGPVLRSLGILLLGHLLIVAKNVAKKEGLLEGYRVVINDGKLGAQSVYHLHIHVLGGRQMTWPPG' A
#
# COMPACT_ATOMS: atom_id res chain seq x y z
N MET A 1 -13.85 -22.50 -2.00
CA MET A 1 -12.93 -23.26 -2.88
C MET A 1 -12.34 -22.29 -3.91
N SER A 2 -11.21 -21.64 -3.61
CA SER A 2 -10.57 -20.69 -4.54
C SER A 2 -9.51 -21.43 -5.37
N GLY A 3 -9.81 -21.71 -6.65
CA GLY A 3 -8.88 -22.38 -7.56
C GLY A 3 -7.63 -21.55 -7.91
N PRO A 4 -6.65 -22.14 -8.61
CA PRO A 4 -5.35 -21.51 -8.92
C PRO A 4 -5.46 -20.17 -9.67
N VAL A 5 -6.48 -20.02 -10.51
CA VAL A 5 -6.71 -18.83 -11.36
C VAL A 5 -7.14 -17.61 -10.55
N LEU A 6 -7.89 -17.79 -9.46
CA LEU A 6 -8.29 -16.69 -8.56
C LEU A 6 -7.10 -16.16 -7.75
N ARG A 7 -6.15 -17.03 -7.39
CA ARG A 7 -4.91 -16.63 -6.71
C ARG A 7 -3.99 -15.81 -7.59
N SER A 8 -3.87 -16.14 -8.88
CA SER A 8 -3.01 -15.39 -9.81
C SER A 8 -3.54 -13.97 -10.07
N LEU A 9 -4.86 -13.79 -10.18
CA LEU A 9 -5.45 -12.47 -10.38
C LEU A 9 -5.22 -11.52 -9.19
N GLY A 10 -5.32 -12.02 -7.96
CA GLY A 10 -5.04 -11.24 -6.76
C GLY A 10 -3.59 -10.75 -6.69
N ILE A 11 -2.63 -11.60 -7.08
CA ILE A 11 -1.21 -11.23 -7.16
C ILE A 11 -1.00 -10.10 -8.17
N LEU A 12 -1.60 -10.21 -9.35
CA LEU A 12 -1.50 -9.18 -10.39
C LEU A 12 -2.11 -7.85 -9.95
N LEU A 13 -3.27 -7.88 -9.29
CA LEU A 13 -3.92 -6.67 -8.79
C LEU A 13 -3.12 -5.98 -7.68
N LEU A 14 -2.60 -6.74 -6.70
CA LEU A 14 -1.73 -6.17 -5.67
C LEU A 14 -0.45 -5.56 -6.27
N GLY A 15 0.16 -6.25 -7.24
CA GLY A 15 1.30 -5.70 -7.98
C GLY A 15 0.95 -4.40 -8.70
N HIS A 16 -0.21 -4.35 -9.36
CA HIS A 16 -0.71 -3.14 -10.00
C HIS A 16 -0.91 -1.99 -9.01
N LEU A 17 -1.50 -2.25 -7.84
CA LEU A 17 -1.69 -1.25 -6.79
C LEU A 17 -0.36 -0.65 -6.30
N LEU A 18 0.69 -1.46 -6.14
CA LEU A 18 2.02 -0.96 -5.76
C LEU A 18 2.68 -0.10 -6.84
N ILE A 19 2.50 -0.46 -8.12
CA ILE A 19 2.96 0.36 -9.25
C ILE A 19 2.21 1.70 -9.28
N VAL A 20 0.89 1.67 -9.09
CA VAL A 20 0.06 2.89 -9.02
C VAL A 20 0.48 3.76 -7.85
N ALA A 21 0.73 3.19 -6.66
CA ALA A 21 1.21 3.92 -5.49
C ALA A 21 2.53 4.66 -5.76
N LYS A 22 3.51 4.00 -6.39
CA LYS A 22 4.77 4.64 -6.83
C LYS A 22 4.51 5.80 -7.79
N ASN A 23 3.63 5.60 -8.77
CA ASN A 23 3.32 6.62 -9.77
C ASN A 23 2.63 7.84 -9.15
N VAL A 24 1.72 7.63 -8.20
CA VAL A 24 1.09 8.71 -7.42
C VAL A 24 2.12 9.44 -6.57
N ALA A 25 2.99 8.74 -5.85
CA ALA A 25 4.06 9.36 -5.06
C ALA A 25 4.95 10.28 -5.93
N LYS A 26 5.30 9.84 -7.14
CA LYS A 26 6.04 10.67 -8.10
C LYS A 26 5.25 11.91 -8.54
N LYS A 27 3.95 11.77 -8.81
CA LYS A 27 3.08 12.90 -9.20
C LYS A 27 2.93 13.93 -8.08
N GLU A 28 2.87 13.48 -6.83
CA GLU A 28 2.79 14.32 -5.63
C GLU A 28 4.16 14.91 -5.21
N GLY A 29 5.21 14.74 -6.02
CA GLY A 29 6.53 15.33 -5.75
C GLY A 29 7.30 14.67 -4.59
N LEU A 30 6.98 13.44 -4.21
CA LEU A 30 7.67 12.70 -3.15
C LEU A 30 9.01 12.13 -3.65
N LEU A 31 9.93 13.01 -4.05
CA LEU A 31 11.18 12.66 -4.73
C LEU A 31 12.27 12.12 -3.79
N GLU A 32 12.25 12.52 -2.52
CA GLU A 32 13.24 12.11 -1.51
C GLU A 32 12.90 10.78 -0.82
N GLY A 33 11.77 10.17 -1.19
CA GLY A 33 11.29 8.91 -0.65
C GLY A 33 9.88 8.99 -0.08
N TYR A 34 9.27 7.82 0.12
CA TYR A 34 7.93 7.66 0.68
C TYR A 34 7.80 6.29 1.36
N ARG A 35 6.76 6.13 2.20
CA ARG A 35 6.39 4.87 2.85
C ARG A 35 5.03 4.41 2.34
N VAL A 36 4.93 3.12 2.05
CA VAL A 36 3.69 2.42 1.71
C VAL A 36 3.25 1.61 2.92
N VAL A 37 1.98 1.71 3.33
CA VAL A 37 1.43 0.97 4.48
C VAL A 37 0.10 0.31 4.07
N ILE A 38 -0.04 -0.97 4.42
CA ILE A 38 -1.29 -1.73 4.36
C ILE A 38 -1.56 -2.21 5.78
N ASN A 39 -2.73 -1.84 6.31
CA ASN A 39 -3.14 -2.18 7.66
C ASN A 39 -4.17 -3.32 7.61
N ASP A 40 -4.03 -4.31 8.49
CA ASP A 40 -4.98 -5.40 8.64
C ASP A 40 -5.58 -5.43 10.05
N GLY A 41 -6.90 -5.37 10.10
CA GLY A 41 -7.68 -5.53 11.32
C GLY A 41 -7.38 -4.50 12.41
N LYS A 42 -7.82 -4.84 13.64
CA LYS A 42 -7.73 -3.95 14.80
C LYS A 42 -6.28 -3.65 15.20
N LEU A 43 -5.41 -4.65 15.22
CA LEU A 43 -4.02 -4.51 15.66
C LEU A 43 -3.13 -3.82 14.61
N GLY A 44 -3.50 -3.90 13.32
CA GLY A 44 -2.91 -3.07 12.28
C GLY A 44 -3.50 -1.66 12.21
N ALA A 45 -4.46 -1.29 13.06
CA ALA A 45 -5.18 -0.02 13.02
C ALA A 45 -5.89 0.26 11.66
N GLN A 46 -6.50 -0.76 11.06
CA GLN A 46 -7.35 -0.61 9.88
C GLN A 46 -8.65 0.12 10.23
N SER A 47 -8.87 1.31 9.65
CA SER A 47 -10.05 2.13 9.92
C SER A 47 -11.26 1.75 9.06
N VAL A 48 -11.05 1.44 7.78
CA VAL A 48 -12.09 1.04 6.82
C VAL A 48 -11.78 -0.34 6.26
N TYR A 49 -12.77 -1.24 6.33
CA TYR A 49 -12.66 -2.65 5.90
C TYR A 49 -12.84 -2.81 4.38
N HIS A 50 -12.05 -2.04 3.64
CA HIS A 50 -11.81 -2.17 2.20
C HIS A 50 -10.29 -2.07 2.00
N LEU A 51 -9.69 -2.90 1.15
CA LEU A 51 -8.24 -2.86 0.93
C LEU A 51 -7.82 -1.47 0.43
N HIS A 52 -6.98 -0.78 1.19
CA HIS A 52 -6.43 0.51 0.80
C HIS A 52 -4.93 0.55 1.11
N ILE A 53 -4.22 1.36 0.32
CA ILE A 53 -2.79 1.60 0.49
C ILE A 53 -2.62 3.05 0.92
N HIS A 54 -1.93 3.26 2.05
CA HIS A 54 -1.45 4.60 2.41
C HIS A 54 -0.12 4.87 1.70
N VAL A 55 0.04 6.08 1.18
CA VAL A 55 1.30 6.61 0.65
C VAL A 55 1.65 7.85 1.48
N LEU A 56 2.74 7.81 2.24
CA LEU A 56 3.18 8.89 3.11
C LEU A 56 4.55 9.41 2.67
N GLY A 57 4.75 10.72 2.59
CA GLY A 57 6.03 11.33 2.26
C GLY A 57 6.07 12.82 2.61
N GLY A 58 7.08 13.54 2.11
CA GLY A 58 7.26 14.97 2.36
C GLY A 58 7.90 15.31 3.70
N ARG A 59 8.34 14.29 4.45
CA ARG A 59 9.13 14.42 5.69
C ARG A 59 9.87 13.11 5.96
N GLN A 60 10.92 13.15 6.78
CA GLN A 60 11.57 11.94 7.29
C GLN A 60 10.57 11.10 8.08
N MET A 61 10.42 9.83 7.70
CA MET A 61 9.64 8.87 8.47
C MET A 61 10.48 8.31 9.61
N THR A 62 9.86 8.16 10.79
CA THR A 62 10.48 7.53 11.95
C THR A 62 10.43 6.00 11.86
N TRP A 63 11.20 5.36 12.74
CA TRP A 63 11.20 3.92 12.96
C TRP A 63 11.12 3.64 14.47
N PRO A 64 10.24 2.73 14.95
CA PRO A 64 9.33 1.86 14.19
C PRO A 64 8.21 2.64 13.47
N PRO A 65 7.53 2.03 12.47
CA PRO A 65 6.58 2.70 11.58
C PRO A 65 5.17 2.78 12.17
N GLY A 66 5.05 3.30 13.39
CA GLY A 66 3.91 3.12 14.27
C GLY A 66 4.31 2.27 15.47
#